data_AF-A0A6A8ANN1-F1
#
_entry.id   AF-A0A6A8ANN1-F1
#
_cell.length_a   1.000
_cell.length_b   1.000
_cell.length_c   1.000
_cell.angle_alpha   90.00
_cell.angle_beta   90.00
_cell.angle_gamma   90.00
#
_symmetry.space_group_name_H-M   'P 1'
#
loop_
_entity.id
_entity.type
_entity.pdbx_description
1 polymer ?
#
loop_
_entity_poly.entity_id
_entity_poly.type
_entity_poly.pdbx_seq_one_letter_code
_entity_poly.pdbx_strand_id
1 'polypeptide(L)'
;MTLWMGSIPNIIIGIEGGLTFMDFVVNVLPLGLILYAVTVVIFVRMFKSDFTPEPEAEFRDLEFDEWIERAIEVSGLKVTGMDSKMISAAAVMLLTIAGFMFYERFNMTPAFVALLGGFLMVLFQTRDPSSILREIDWSTILFLAGMFIMINGLGKVGIIGLL
;
A
#
# COMPACT_ATOMS: atom_id res chain seq x y z
N MET A 1 6.34 2.14 -2.24
CA MET A 1 6.20 2.31 -3.70
C MET A 1 6.81 1.14 -4.52
N THR A 2 7.15 0.01 -3.91
CA THR A 2 7.90 -1.08 -4.59
C THR A 2 7.02 -2.13 -5.25
N LEU A 3 5.79 -2.30 -4.75
CA LEU A 3 4.83 -3.26 -5.29
C LEU A 3 4.05 -2.67 -6.47
N TRP A 4 3.48 -3.54 -7.29
CA TRP A 4 2.67 -3.21 -8.46
C TRP A 4 1.53 -2.22 -8.14
N MET A 5 0.81 -2.43 -7.03
CA MET A 5 -0.23 -1.48 -6.55
C MET A 5 0.29 -0.32 -5.71
N GLY A 6 1.61 -0.21 -5.53
CA GLY A 6 2.23 0.74 -4.62
C GLY A 6 2.22 2.18 -5.14
N SER A 7 1.88 2.40 -6.41
CA SER A 7 1.72 3.72 -7.03
C SER A 7 1.00 3.60 -8.38
N ILE A 8 0.39 4.71 -8.85
CA ILE A 8 -0.24 4.78 -10.18
C ILE A 8 0.77 4.48 -11.31
N PRO A 9 1.99 5.05 -11.34
CA PRO A 9 2.96 4.74 -12.39
C PRO A 9 3.28 3.23 -12.48
N ASN A 10 3.39 2.53 -11.35
CA ASN A 10 3.66 1.09 -11.36
C ASN A 10 2.51 0.31 -11.98
N ILE A 11 1.26 0.70 -11.71
CA ILE A 11 0.08 0.07 -12.32
C ILE A 11 0.08 0.26 -13.84
N ILE A 12 0.41 1.47 -14.32
CA ILE A 12 0.48 1.78 -15.76
C ILE A 12 1.54 0.91 -16.45
N ILE A 13 2.77 0.92 -15.92
CA ILE A 13 3.89 0.10 -16.43
C ILE A 13 3.52 -1.39 -16.40
N GLY A 14 2.83 -1.82 -15.35
CA GLY A 14 2.30 -3.16 -15.20
C GLY A 14 1.34 -3.56 -16.34
N ILE A 15 0.31 -2.77 -16.56
CA ILE A 15 -0.74 -3.04 -17.55
C ILE A 15 -0.19 -2.94 -18.97
N GLU A 16 0.54 -1.88 -19.30
CA GLU A 16 1.07 -1.66 -20.65
C GLU A 16 2.24 -2.60 -20.98
N GLY A 17 3.08 -2.92 -19.99
CA GLY A 17 4.20 -3.84 -20.14
C GLY A 17 3.82 -5.32 -20.06
N GLY A 18 2.55 -5.65 -19.77
CA GLY A 18 2.12 -7.03 -19.51
C GLY A 18 2.83 -7.66 -18.31
N LEU A 19 3.27 -6.83 -17.35
CA LEU A 19 3.98 -7.27 -16.15
C LEU A 19 3.01 -7.55 -15.03
N THR A 20 3.25 -8.67 -14.38
CA THR A 20 2.41 -9.25 -13.34
C THR A 20 2.79 -8.69 -11.97
N PHE A 21 1.94 -8.90 -10.97
CA PHE A 21 2.30 -8.59 -9.57
C PHE A 21 3.59 -9.31 -9.14
N MET A 22 3.75 -10.57 -9.57
CA MET A 22 4.92 -11.38 -9.22
C MET A 22 6.21 -10.86 -9.84
N ASP A 23 6.15 -10.26 -11.04
CA ASP A 23 7.34 -9.65 -11.66
C ASP A 23 7.88 -8.49 -10.84
N PHE A 24 6.99 -7.69 -10.25
CA PHE A 24 7.39 -6.61 -9.35
C PHE A 24 7.97 -7.17 -8.04
N VAL A 25 7.38 -8.24 -7.50
CA VAL A 25 7.90 -8.88 -6.28
C VAL A 25 9.28 -9.48 -6.50
N VAL A 26 9.55 -10.09 -7.64
CA VAL A 26 10.83 -10.76 -7.89
C VAL A 26 11.91 -9.76 -8.32
N ASN A 27 11.58 -8.75 -9.11
CA ASN A 27 12.58 -7.85 -9.70
C ASN A 27 12.68 -6.50 -8.97
N VAL A 28 11.55 -5.87 -8.65
CA VAL A 28 11.51 -4.50 -8.11
C VAL A 28 11.63 -4.48 -6.59
N LEU A 29 11.02 -5.45 -5.89
CA LEU A 29 11.05 -5.49 -4.43
C LEU A 29 12.46 -5.66 -3.85
N PRO A 30 13.34 -6.56 -4.34
CA PRO A 30 14.69 -6.69 -3.78
C PRO A 30 15.50 -5.39 -3.93
N LEU A 31 15.43 -4.77 -5.12
CA LEU A 31 16.06 -3.48 -5.36
C LEU A 31 15.49 -2.40 -4.45
N GLY A 32 14.17 -2.38 -4.27
CA GLY A 32 13.48 -1.47 -3.39
C GLY A 32 13.91 -1.60 -1.92
N LEU A 33 14.12 -2.82 -1.43
CA LEU A 33 14.63 -3.08 -0.08
C LEU A 33 16.08 -2.59 0.09
N ILE A 34 16.93 -2.81 -0.92
CA ILE A 34 18.31 -2.29 -0.92
C ILE A 34 18.30 -0.77 -0.88
N LEU A 35 17.53 -0.11 -1.75
CA LEU A 35 17.42 1.34 -1.80
C LEU A 35 16.83 1.91 -0.51
N TYR A 36 15.84 1.24 0.08
CA TYR A 36 15.28 1.63 1.37
C TYR A 36 16.34 1.55 2.48
N ALA A 37 17.09 0.46 2.57
CA ALA A 37 18.17 0.31 3.54
C ALA A 37 19.26 1.39 3.36
N VAL A 38 19.68 1.66 2.12
CA VAL A 38 20.62 2.73 1.80
C VAL A 38 20.07 4.09 2.22
N THR A 39 18.80 4.36 1.92
CA THR A 39 18.13 5.62 2.28
C THR A 39 18.11 5.81 3.79
N VAL A 40 17.75 4.77 4.55
CA VAL A 40 17.77 4.78 6.02
C VAL A 40 19.18 5.04 6.55
N VAL A 41 20.20 4.37 6.00
CA VAL A 41 21.60 4.58 6.40
C VAL A 41 22.05 6.02 6.14
N ILE A 42 21.71 6.58 4.97
CA ILE A 42 22.01 7.97 4.62
C ILE A 42 21.28 8.93 5.56
N PHE A 43 19.98 8.72 5.78
CA PHE A 43 19.17 9.55 6.69
C PHE A 43 19.76 9.55 8.10
N VAL A 44 20.04 8.37 8.66
CA VAL A 44 20.62 8.23 10.00
C VAL A 44 21.98 8.89 10.09
N ARG A 45 22.81 8.82 9.04
CA ARG A 45 24.12 9.49 8.99
C ARG A 45 24.02 11.00 8.87
N MET A 46 23.10 11.49 8.03
CA MET A 46 22.96 12.92 7.73
C MET A 46 22.32 13.70 8.88
N PHE A 47 21.31 13.11 9.51
CA PHE A 47 20.60 13.73 10.63
C PHE A 47 21.10 13.25 11.99
N LYS A 48 22.24 12.53 12.06
CA LYS A 48 22.79 11.98 13.31
C LYS A 48 22.90 13.02 14.43
N SER A 49 23.21 14.28 14.08
CA SER A 49 23.29 15.40 15.02
C SER A 49 21.95 15.90 15.53
N ASP A 50 20.89 15.68 14.76
CA ASP A 50 19.53 16.17 14.99
C ASP A 50 18.63 15.07 15.58
N PHE A 51 19.09 13.82 15.58
CA PHE A 51 18.53 12.78 16.44
C PHE A 51 18.80 13.19 17.88
N THR A 52 17.83 13.83 18.54
CA THR A 52 17.74 13.88 19.99
C THR A 52 17.53 12.46 20.51
N PRO A 53 18.54 11.79 21.10
CA PRO A 53 18.40 10.48 21.66
C PRO A 53 18.19 10.65 23.15
N GLU A 54 17.04 11.17 23.55
CA GLU A 54 16.50 10.88 24.86
C GLU A 54 15.04 10.51 24.66
N PRO A 55 14.71 9.21 24.61
CA PRO A 55 13.49 8.79 25.25
C PRO A 55 13.51 9.44 26.65
N GLU A 56 12.41 10.02 27.12
CA GLU A 56 12.30 10.40 28.53
C GLU A 56 12.87 9.24 29.36
N ALA A 57 13.67 9.54 30.40
CA ALA A 57 14.45 8.54 31.15
C ALA A 57 13.61 7.29 31.56
N GLU A 58 12.28 7.44 31.64
CA GLU A 58 11.31 6.35 31.78
C GLU A 58 11.38 5.23 30.74
N PHE A 59 11.66 5.47 29.45
CA PHE A 59 11.62 4.43 28.41
C PHE A 59 12.90 3.60 28.28
N ARG A 60 13.98 4.02 28.94
CA ARG A 60 15.33 3.46 28.71
C ARG A 60 15.54 2.12 29.40
N ASP A 61 14.81 1.89 30.48
CA ASP A 61 14.95 0.72 31.36
C ASP A 61 13.69 -0.17 31.37
N LEU A 62 12.71 0.08 30.48
CA LEU A 62 11.48 -0.72 30.38
C LEU A 62 11.76 -2.08 29.73
N GLU A 63 11.16 -3.12 30.28
CA GLU A 63 11.05 -4.41 29.59
C GLU A 63 10.19 -4.26 28.31
N PHE A 64 10.39 -5.14 27.32
CA PHE A 64 9.71 -5.03 26.02
C PHE A 64 8.17 -4.93 26.14
N ASP A 65 7.59 -5.63 27.10
CA ASP A 65 6.14 -5.62 27.36
C ASP A 65 5.67 -4.27 27.93
N GLU A 66 6.42 -3.69 28.87
CA GLU A 66 6.15 -2.36 29.42
C GLU A 66 6.35 -1.27 28.36
N TRP A 67 7.35 -1.43 27.49
CA TRP A 67 7.58 -0.52 26.37
C TRP A 67 6.40 -0.51 25.40
N ILE A 68 5.83 -1.68 25.07
CA ILE A 68 4.64 -1.79 24.22
C ILE A 68 3.44 -1.13 24.89
N GLU A 69 3.18 -1.40 26.17
CA GLU A 69 2.03 -0.84 26.90
C GLU A 69 2.10 0.69 26.96
N ARG A 70 3.29 1.23 27.23
CA ARG A 70 3.54 2.68 27.25
C ARG A 70 3.47 3.32 25.85
N ALA A 71 3.98 2.65 24.82
CA ALA A 71 3.86 3.11 23.43
C ALA A 71 2.41 3.16 22.96
N ILE A 72 1.59 2.19 23.38
CA ILE A 72 0.14 2.16 23.16
C ILE A 72 -0.55 3.33 23.87
N GLU A 73 -0.18 3.61 25.13
CA GLU A 73 -0.68 4.72 25.92
C GLU A 73 -0.36 6.09 25.28
N VAL A 74 0.91 6.33 24.91
CA VAL A 74 1.38 7.59 24.34
C VAL A 74 0.89 7.82 22.91
N SER A 75 0.76 6.76 22.10
CA SER A 75 0.20 6.86 20.75
C SER A 75 -1.32 7.12 20.75
N GLY A 76 -1.98 7.03 21.91
CA GLY A 76 -3.44 7.10 22.03
C GLY A 76 -4.15 5.95 21.32
N LEU A 77 -3.41 4.91 20.92
CA LEU A 77 -3.96 3.72 20.30
C LEU A 77 -4.68 2.93 21.39
N LYS A 78 -6.01 2.88 21.33
CA LYS A 78 -6.77 1.93 22.15
C LYS A 78 -6.61 0.54 21.55
N VAL A 79 -5.53 -0.16 21.92
CA VAL A 79 -5.36 -1.58 21.58
C VAL A 79 -6.24 -2.40 22.53
N THR A 80 -7.55 -2.40 22.28
CA THR A 80 -8.51 -3.26 22.98
C THR A 80 -8.43 -4.67 22.41
N GLY A 81 -7.40 -5.44 22.78
CA GLY A 81 -7.26 -6.86 22.43
C GLY A 81 -7.28 -7.20 20.94
N MET A 82 -7.05 -8.48 20.61
CA MET A 82 -7.30 -9.00 19.27
C MET A 82 -8.82 -9.22 19.09
N ASP A 83 -9.54 -8.17 18.71
CA ASP A 83 -10.95 -8.30 18.36
C ASP A 83 -11.14 -9.16 17.10
N SER A 84 -12.24 -9.92 17.06
CA SER A 84 -12.61 -10.76 15.90
C SER A 84 -12.63 -9.98 14.57
N LYS A 85 -12.96 -8.68 14.63
CA LYS A 85 -12.93 -7.76 13.47
C LYS A 85 -11.52 -7.46 12.99
N MET A 86 -10.54 -7.39 13.88
CA MET A 86 -9.14 -7.15 13.51
C MET A 86 -8.54 -8.39 12.84
N ILE A 87 -8.87 -9.59 13.37
CA ILE A 87 -8.46 -10.86 12.79
C ILE A 87 -9.09 -11.04 11.40
N SER A 88 -10.39 -10.76 11.24
CA SER A 88 -11.04 -10.86 9.93
C SER A 88 -10.47 -9.85 8.93
N ALA A 89 -10.15 -8.63 9.36
CA ALA A 89 -9.49 -7.63 8.51
C ALA A 89 -8.11 -8.09 8.03
N ALA A 90 -7.28 -8.61 8.95
CA ALA A 90 -5.97 -9.15 8.62
C ALA A 90 -6.08 -10.36 7.68
N ALA A 91 -7.05 -11.25 7.92
CA ALA A 91 -7.31 -12.40 7.05
C ALA A 91 -7.72 -11.98 5.64
N VAL A 92 -8.66 -11.02 5.49
CA VAL A 92 -9.08 -10.50 4.18
C VAL A 92 -7.92 -9.81 3.46
N MET A 93 -7.10 -9.04 4.19
CA MET A 93 -5.91 -8.41 3.62
C MET A 93 -4.92 -9.45 3.09
N LEU A 94 -4.58 -10.47 3.88
CA LEU A 94 -3.68 -11.54 3.47
C LEU A 94 -4.25 -12.34 2.29
N LEU A 95 -5.56 -12.62 2.29
CA LEU A 95 -6.23 -13.28 1.19
C LEU A 95 -6.19 -12.44 -0.08
N THR A 96 -6.37 -11.12 0.03
CA THR A 96 -6.29 -10.19 -1.11
C THR A 96 -4.88 -10.17 -1.69
N ILE A 97 -3.84 -10.11 -0.84
CA ILE A 97 -2.44 -10.19 -1.27
C ILE A 97 -2.16 -11.52 -1.97
N ALA A 98 -2.65 -12.64 -1.42
CA ALA A 98 -2.56 -13.94 -2.07
C ALA A 98 -3.29 -13.98 -3.41
N GLY A 99 -4.47 -13.35 -3.50
CA GLY A 99 -5.19 -13.16 -4.75
C GLY A 99 -4.32 -12.46 -5.80
N PHE A 100 -3.61 -11.39 -5.44
CA PHE A 100 -2.69 -10.71 -6.35
C PHE A 100 -1.46 -11.54 -6.73
N MET A 101 -1.04 -12.52 -5.93
CA MET A 101 0.04 -13.43 -6.34
C MET A 101 -0.43 -14.49 -7.34
N PHE A 102 -1.71 -14.86 -7.30
CA PHE A 102 -2.22 -16.00 -8.08
C PHE A 102 -3.30 -15.64 -9.11
N TYR A 103 -3.67 -14.37 -9.30
CA TYR A 103 -4.81 -13.96 -10.14
C TYR A 103 -4.72 -14.51 -11.58
N GLU A 104 -3.52 -14.57 -12.16
CA GLU A 104 -3.32 -15.07 -13.52
C GLU A 104 -3.61 -16.56 -13.66
N ARG A 105 -3.23 -17.35 -12.65
CA ARG A 105 -3.51 -18.80 -12.63
C ARG A 105 -5.02 -19.07 -12.65
N PHE A 106 -5.81 -18.15 -12.11
CA PHE A 106 -7.27 -18.24 -12.08
C PHE A 106 -7.96 -17.48 -13.22
N ASN A 107 -7.22 -16.97 -14.22
CA ASN A 107 -7.75 -16.13 -15.31
C ASN A 107 -8.57 -14.93 -14.81
N MET A 108 -8.18 -14.38 -13.66
CA MET A 108 -8.81 -13.19 -13.07
C MET A 108 -8.08 -11.93 -13.54
N THR A 109 -8.69 -10.76 -13.36
CA THR A 109 -8.00 -9.47 -13.55
C THR A 109 -7.57 -8.91 -12.19
N PRO A 110 -6.49 -8.10 -12.13
CA PRO A 110 -6.08 -7.43 -10.88
C PRO A 110 -7.20 -6.57 -10.28
N ALA A 111 -8.00 -5.91 -11.13
CA ALA A 111 -9.15 -5.11 -10.71
C ALA A 111 -10.23 -5.97 -10.02
N PHE A 112 -10.48 -7.18 -10.52
CA PHE A 112 -11.43 -8.09 -9.88
C PHE A 112 -10.96 -8.51 -8.48
N VAL A 113 -9.67 -8.82 -8.31
CA VAL A 113 -9.10 -9.16 -7.00
C VAL A 113 -9.20 -7.98 -6.02
N ALA A 114 -8.89 -6.76 -6.47
CA ALA A 114 -9.02 -5.55 -5.67
C ALA A 114 -10.47 -5.34 -5.17
N LEU A 115 -11.44 -5.44 -6.09
CA LEU A 115 -12.86 -5.27 -5.79
C LEU A 115 -13.38 -6.38 -4.87
N LEU A 116 -12.96 -7.62 -5.08
CA LEU A 116 -13.35 -8.75 -4.23
C LEU A 116 -12.81 -8.57 -2.80
N GLY A 117 -11.54 -8.17 -2.65
CA GLY A 117 -10.95 -7.88 -1.35
C GLY A 117 -11.67 -6.75 -0.61
N GLY A 118 -11.97 -5.66 -1.32
CA GLY A 118 -12.77 -4.55 -0.77
C GLY A 118 -14.19 -4.99 -0.38
N PHE A 119 -14.86 -5.76 -1.23
CA PHE A 119 -16.19 -6.30 -0.96
C PHE A 119 -16.20 -7.20 0.29
N LEU A 120 -15.25 -8.13 0.40
CA LEU A 120 -15.09 -8.99 1.57
C LEU A 120 -14.82 -8.15 2.83
N MET A 121 -13.98 -7.11 2.72
CA MET A 121 -13.70 -6.23 3.85
C MET A 121 -14.96 -5.49 4.33
N VAL A 122 -15.78 -4.96 3.42
CA VAL A 122 -17.08 -4.34 3.75
C VAL A 122 -18.05 -5.36 4.36
N LEU A 123 -18.03 -6.61 3.91
CA LEU A 123 -18.91 -7.65 4.42
C LEU A 123 -18.56 -8.06 5.87
N PHE A 124 -17.26 -8.15 6.18
CA PHE A 124 -16.78 -8.55 7.50
C PHE A 124 -16.62 -7.38 8.49
N GLN A 125 -16.38 -6.17 7.99
CA GLN A 125 -16.37 -4.96 8.80
C GLN A 125 -17.79 -4.40 8.89
N THR A 126 -18.36 -4.35 10.09
CA THR A 126 -19.66 -3.73 10.37
C THR A 126 -19.60 -2.19 10.28
N ARG A 127 -18.98 -1.65 9.22
CA ARG A 127 -18.97 -0.23 8.89
C ARG A 127 -20.01 0.06 7.82
N ASP A 128 -20.61 1.23 7.89
CA ASP A 128 -21.54 1.70 6.88
C ASP A 128 -20.79 1.86 5.54
N PRO A 129 -21.21 1.18 4.45
CA PRO A 129 -20.60 1.34 3.13
C PRO A 129 -20.51 2.81 2.68
N SER A 130 -21.45 3.66 3.10
CA SER A 130 -21.45 5.09 2.77
C SER A 130 -20.23 5.83 3.34
N SER A 131 -19.74 5.41 4.51
CA SER A 131 -18.55 5.99 5.13
C SER A 131 -17.29 5.64 4.34
N ILE A 132 -17.19 4.39 3.86
CA ILE A 132 -16.05 3.88 3.08
C ILE A 132 -16.01 4.56 1.70
N LEU A 133 -17.16 4.70 1.03
CA LEU A 133 -17.22 5.35 -0.29
C LEU A 133 -16.84 6.85 -0.25
N ARG A 134 -16.97 7.50 0.91
CA ARG A 134 -16.52 8.88 1.12
C ARG A 134 -15.00 9.01 1.28
N GLU A 135 -14.33 7.94 1.70
CA GLU A 135 -12.86 7.90 1.82
C GLU A 135 -12.19 7.67 0.46
N ILE A 136 -12.95 7.26 -0.57
CA ILE A 136 -12.43 7.10 -1.93
C ILE A 136 -12.11 8.47 -2.53
N ASP A 137 -10.88 8.62 -3.02
CA ASP A 137 -10.46 9.80 -3.79
C ASP A 137 -10.98 9.72 -5.23
N TRP A 138 -12.22 10.19 -5.41
CA TRP A 138 -12.86 10.28 -6.72
C TRP A 138 -12.13 11.22 -7.67
N SER A 139 -11.46 12.26 -7.16
CA SER A 139 -10.70 13.19 -7.99
C SER A 139 -9.53 12.49 -8.68
N THR A 140 -8.79 11.64 -7.96
CA THR A 140 -7.72 10.83 -8.55
C THR A 140 -8.24 9.87 -9.61
N ILE A 141 -9.35 9.17 -9.37
CA ILE A 141 -9.93 8.24 -10.37
C ILE A 141 -10.33 8.97 -11.66
N LEU A 142 -11.04 10.09 -11.53
CA LEU A 142 -11.47 10.91 -12.67
C LEU A 142 -10.29 11.53 -13.41
N PHE A 143 -9.26 11.97 -12.69
CA PHE A 143 -8.02 12.47 -13.27
C PHE A 143 -7.33 11.40 -14.13
N LEU A 144 -7.19 10.18 -13.61
CA LEU A 144 -6.58 9.08 -14.35
C LEU A 144 -7.39 8.69 -15.59
N ALA A 145 -8.71 8.59 -15.45
CA ALA A 145 -9.59 8.33 -16.58
C ALA A 145 -9.44 9.42 -17.68
N GLY A 146 -9.43 10.69 -17.28
CA GLY A 146 -9.22 11.82 -18.19
C GLY A 146 -7.84 11.79 -18.86
N MET A 147 -6.78 11.51 -18.09
CA MET A 147 -5.42 11.38 -18.61
C MET A 147 -5.31 10.25 -19.63
N PHE A 148 -5.90 9.07 -19.37
CA PHE A 148 -5.90 7.97 -20.34
C PHE A 148 -6.70 8.30 -21.60
N ILE A 149 -7.87 8.93 -21.47
CA ILE A 149 -8.67 9.40 -22.62
C ILE A 149 -7.85 10.38 -23.47
N MET A 150 -7.18 11.34 -22.83
CA MET A 150 -6.34 12.34 -23.51
C MET A 150 -5.17 11.69 -24.24
N ILE A 151 -4.37 10.85 -23.55
CA ILE A 151 -3.21 10.17 -24.12
C ILE A 151 -3.64 9.29 -25.31
N ASN A 152 -4.68 8.46 -25.15
CA ASN A 152 -5.18 7.62 -26.23
C ASN A 152 -5.78 8.44 -27.40
N GLY A 153 -6.46 9.55 -27.09
CA GLY A 153 -7.00 10.47 -28.08
C GLY A 153 -5.89 11.11 -28.92
N LEU A 154 -4.85 11.62 -28.28
CA LEU A 154 -3.68 12.21 -28.95
C LEU A 154 -2.93 11.17 -29.79
N GLY A 155 -2.85 9.92 -29.32
CA GLY A 155 -2.31 8.80 -30.09
C GLY A 155 -3.08 8.55 -31.39
N LYS A 156 -4.43 8.56 -31.34
CA LYS A 156 -5.27 8.39 -32.53
C LYS A 156 -5.16 9.52 -33.55
N VAL A 157 -4.89 10.75 -33.10
CA VAL A 157 -4.67 11.92 -33.97
C VAL A 157 -3.25 11.95 -34.54
N GLY A 158 -2.36 11.04 -34.11
CA GLY A 158 -1.00 10.89 -34.63
C GLY A 158 0.01 11.88 -34.06
N ILE A 159 -0.38 12.71 -33.08
CA ILE A 159 0.52 13.69 -32.44
C ILE A 159 1.66 12.99 -31.70
N ILE A 160 1.38 11.85 -31.06
CA ILE A 160 2.40 11.09 -30.32
C ILE A 160 3.46 10.49 -31.27
N GLY A 161 3.09 10.13 -32.50
CA GLY A 161 4.04 9.60 -33.50
C GLY A 161 4.81 10.68 -34.27
N LEU A 162 4.49 11.96 -34.04
CA LEU A 162 5.20 13.12 -34.61
C LEU A 162 6.37 13.60 -33.72
N LEU A 163 6.47 13.09 -32.49
CA LEU A 163 7.57 13.30 -31.53
C LEU A 163 8.55 12.13 -31.58
#